data_AF-A0A948QMT0-F1
#
_entry.id   AF-A0A948QMT0-F1
#
_cell.length_a   1.000
_cell.length_b   1.000
_cell.length_c   1.000
_cell.angle_alpha   90.00
_cell.angle_beta   90.00
_cell.angle_gamma   90.00
#
_symmetry.space_group_name_H-M   'P 1'
#
loop_
_entity.id
_entity.type
_entity.pdbx_description
1 polymer ?
#
loop_
_entity_poly.entity_id
_entity_poly.type
_entity_poly.pdbx_seq_one_letter_code
_entity_poly.pdbx_strand_id
1 'polypeptide(L)'
;EIAGHSLIDKFIIPNVHEQVVPAILGTNDIKMFESVGIIETFTVASCVRAADAAAKAAKIELIEIRLAKGLGGKSFVTLCSDDVGAVRSAVNTGCEIIKDEGVIIERVIIPKAHDALKKTLV
;
A
#
# COMPACT_ATOMS: atom_id res chain seq x y z
N GLU A 1 24.85 9.86 1.45
CA GLU A 1 25.62 8.86 0.69
C GLU A 1 26.20 7.72 1.56
N ILE A 2 25.63 7.40 2.73
CA ILE A 2 26.31 6.55 3.73
C ILE A 2 26.22 5.04 3.42
N ALA A 3 25.28 4.60 2.58
CA ALA A 3 25.00 3.17 2.37
C ALA A 3 25.88 2.46 1.31
N GLY A 4 26.56 3.20 0.43
CA GLY A 4 27.46 2.63 -0.60
C GLY A 4 26.85 1.45 -1.36
N HIS A 5 27.60 0.35 -1.46
CA HIS A 5 27.18 -0.89 -2.14
C HIS A 5 26.13 -1.71 -1.37
N SER A 6 25.81 -1.36 -0.12
CA SER A 6 24.80 -2.04 0.69
C SER A 6 23.41 -1.40 0.55
N LEU A 7 23.28 -0.34 -0.25
CA LEU A 7 21.99 0.29 -0.54
C LEU A 7 21.13 -0.64 -1.41
N ILE A 8 20.03 -1.12 -0.84
CA ILE A 8 19.04 -1.92 -1.58
C ILE A 8 18.12 -1.03 -2.41
N ASP A 9 17.59 0.03 -1.79
CA ASP A 9 16.61 0.90 -2.43
C ASP A 9 16.59 2.28 -1.74
N LYS A 10 16.25 3.34 -2.49
CA LYS A 10 16.15 4.72 -2.01
C LYS A 10 15.12 5.48 -2.82
N PHE A 11 14.33 6.30 -2.12
CA PHE A 11 13.42 7.24 -2.75
C PHE A 11 13.21 8.47 -1.86
N ILE A 12 12.59 9.51 -2.44
CA ILE A 12 12.09 10.69 -1.73
C ILE A 12 10.71 11.02 -2.35
N ILE A 13 9.67 11.13 -1.52
CA ILE A 13 8.36 11.65 -1.94
C ILE A 13 8.25 13.09 -1.43
N PRO A 14 8.26 14.10 -2.31
CA PRO A 14 8.26 15.49 -1.89
C PRO A 14 6.94 15.93 -1.22
N ASN A 15 5.80 15.36 -1.64
CA ASN A 15 4.48 15.67 -1.11
C ASN A 15 3.74 14.37 -0.81
N VAL A 16 4.01 13.75 0.33
CA VAL A 16 3.40 12.48 0.72
C VAL A 16 1.92 12.66 1.06
N HIS A 17 1.08 11.73 0.62
CA HIS A 17 -0.34 11.74 0.96
C HIS A 17 -0.55 11.59 2.47
N GLU A 18 -1.48 12.35 3.04
CA GLU A 18 -1.70 12.47 4.49
C GLU A 18 -1.98 11.13 5.19
N GLN A 19 -2.59 10.17 4.47
CA GLN A 19 -2.91 8.83 4.99
C GLN A 19 -1.70 7.91 5.13
N VAL A 20 -0.55 8.20 4.49
CA VAL A 20 0.59 7.25 4.45
C VAL A 20 1.24 7.09 5.81
N VAL A 21 1.54 8.20 6.50
CA VAL A 21 2.18 8.13 7.82
C VAL A 21 1.28 7.46 8.86
N PRO A 22 -0.01 7.83 9.00
CA PRO A 22 -0.94 7.09 9.85
C PRO A 22 -1.08 5.61 9.47
N ALA A 23 -1.08 5.25 8.18
CA ALA A 23 -1.16 3.85 7.76
C ALA A 23 0.09 3.04 8.17
N ILE A 24 1.28 3.64 8.16
CA ILE A 24 2.50 3.02 8.69
C ILE A 24 2.40 2.83 10.21
N LEU A 25 1.78 3.78 10.90
CA LEU A 25 1.61 3.75 12.35
C LEU A 25 0.38 2.94 12.81
N GLY A 26 -0.48 2.51 11.88
CA GLY A 26 -1.73 1.82 12.18
C GLY A 26 -2.80 2.70 12.83
N THR A 27 -2.86 3.99 12.49
CA THR A 27 -3.74 4.97 13.15
C THR A 27 -4.73 5.66 12.20
N ASN A 28 -4.93 5.14 10.98
CA ASN A 28 -5.99 5.65 10.10
C ASN A 28 -7.37 5.28 10.64
N ASP A 29 -8.33 6.18 10.47
CA ASP A 29 -9.73 5.97 10.78
C ASP A 29 -10.44 5.40 9.54
N ILE A 30 -10.86 4.14 9.61
CA ILE A 30 -11.43 3.40 8.47
C ILE A 30 -12.95 3.43 8.54
N LYS A 31 -13.57 4.04 7.53
CA LYS A 31 -15.01 4.28 7.41
C LYS A 31 -15.63 3.57 6.22
N MET A 32 -14.89 3.42 5.13
CA MET A 32 -15.36 2.84 3.86
C MET A 32 -14.76 1.45 3.68
N PHE A 33 -15.57 0.39 3.74
CA PHE A 33 -15.06 -0.98 3.80
C PHE A 33 -16.00 -2.01 3.14
N GLU A 34 -16.16 -1.93 1.82
CA GLU A 34 -16.74 -3.03 1.02
C GLU A 34 -15.71 -3.77 0.17
N SER A 35 -14.89 -3.04 -0.58
CA SER A 35 -13.82 -3.56 -1.43
C SER A 35 -12.46 -3.39 -0.78
N VAL A 36 -11.56 -4.35 -1.00
CA VAL A 36 -10.18 -4.34 -0.49
C VAL A 36 -9.18 -4.48 -1.62
N GLY A 37 -8.11 -3.71 -1.57
CA GLY A 37 -6.94 -3.81 -2.42
C GLY A 37 -5.69 -4.14 -1.59
N ILE A 38 -4.80 -4.94 -2.16
CA ILE A 38 -3.52 -5.31 -1.54
C ILE A 38 -2.41 -5.16 -2.59
N ILE A 39 -1.29 -4.57 -2.20
CA ILE A 39 -0.04 -4.56 -2.98
C ILE A 39 1.08 -5.06 -2.09
N GLU A 40 1.79 -6.10 -2.50
CA GLU A 40 2.96 -6.65 -1.80
C GLU A 40 4.24 -6.41 -2.63
N THR A 41 5.32 -5.96 -1.98
CA THR A 41 6.61 -5.67 -2.61
C THR A 41 7.79 -6.27 -1.84
N PHE A 42 8.91 -6.48 -2.53
CA PHE A 42 10.17 -6.94 -1.93
C PHE A 42 10.90 -5.86 -1.12
N THR A 43 10.70 -4.57 -1.43
CA THR A 43 11.33 -3.46 -0.72
C THR A 43 10.29 -2.62 0.00
N VAL A 44 10.67 -2.14 1.19
CA VAL A 44 9.92 -1.16 1.99
C VAL A 44 9.68 0.13 1.19
N ALA A 45 10.69 0.58 0.47
CA ALA A 45 10.68 1.82 -0.28
C ALA A 45 9.62 1.83 -1.38
N SER A 46 9.57 0.78 -2.20
CA SER A 46 8.57 0.63 -3.26
C SER A 46 7.16 0.46 -2.68
N CYS A 47 7.00 -0.21 -1.53
CA CYS A 47 5.70 -0.31 -0.85
C CYS A 47 5.14 1.06 -0.46
N VAL A 48 5.97 1.92 0.13
CA VAL A 48 5.56 3.27 0.57
C VAL A 48 5.23 4.14 -0.65
N ARG A 49 6.01 4.03 -1.73
CA ARG A 49 5.71 4.74 -3.01
C ARG A 49 4.41 4.27 -3.63
N ALA A 50 4.17 2.97 -3.68
CA ALA A 50 2.93 2.41 -4.20
C ALA A 50 1.72 2.87 -3.39
N ALA A 51 1.82 2.88 -2.05
CA ALA A 51 0.76 3.33 -1.16
C ALA A 51 0.43 4.83 -1.35
N ASP A 52 1.45 5.68 -1.44
CA ASP A 52 1.29 7.11 -1.72
C ASP A 52 0.60 7.38 -3.06
N ALA A 53 1.06 6.70 -4.12
CA ALA A 53 0.46 6.82 -5.44
C ALA A 53 -0.99 6.29 -5.46
N ALA A 54 -1.27 5.18 -4.78
CA ALA A 54 -2.60 4.60 -4.66
C ALA A 54 -3.58 5.56 -3.96
N ALA A 55 -3.19 6.18 -2.85
CA ALA A 55 -4.02 7.14 -2.12
C ALA A 55 -4.29 8.43 -2.91
N LYS A 56 -3.36 8.84 -3.78
CA LYS A 56 -3.56 10.00 -4.67
C LYS A 56 -4.44 9.70 -5.88
N ALA A 57 -4.54 8.43 -6.29
CA ALA A 57 -5.20 8.05 -7.53
C ALA A 57 -6.73 7.95 -7.43
N ALA A 58 -7.26 7.66 -6.24
CA ALA A 58 -8.69 7.46 -6.03
C ALA A 58 -9.11 7.71 -4.58
N LYS A 59 -10.41 7.85 -4.36
CA LYS A 59 -11.00 7.96 -3.02
C LYS A 59 -10.98 6.59 -2.32
N ILE A 60 -9.87 6.32 -1.64
CA ILE A 60 -9.63 5.11 -0.85
C ILE A 60 -9.17 5.49 0.56
N GLU A 61 -9.22 4.51 1.47
CA GLU A 61 -8.62 4.58 2.79
C GLU A 61 -7.47 3.55 2.87
N LEU A 62 -6.29 4.00 3.24
CA LEU A 62 -5.16 3.12 3.54
C LEU A 62 -5.35 2.52 4.93
N ILE A 63 -5.52 1.20 5.02
CA ILE A 63 -5.72 0.50 6.29
C ILE A 63 -4.38 0.39 7.03
N GLU A 64 -3.42 -0.32 6.42
CA GLU A 64 -2.11 -0.56 7.01
C GLU A 64 -1.04 -0.56 5.93
N ILE A 65 0.12 0.01 6.24
CA ILE A 65 1.37 -0.21 5.51
C ILE A 65 2.32 -0.98 6.42
N ARG A 66 2.42 -2.30 6.23
CA ARG A 66 3.26 -3.15 7.06
C ARG A 66 4.68 -3.24 6.51
N LEU A 67 5.64 -2.70 7.25
CA LEU A 67 7.03 -2.55 6.81
C LEU A 67 7.97 -3.60 7.42
N ALA A 68 8.45 -4.56 6.61
CA ALA A 68 9.57 -5.51 6.84
C ALA A 68 9.57 -6.37 8.13
N LYS A 69 8.79 -6.05 9.15
CA LYS A 69 8.88 -6.61 10.51
C LYS A 69 8.43 -8.06 10.53
N GLY A 70 9.40 -8.97 10.52
CA GLY A 70 9.16 -10.41 10.45
C GLY A 70 8.76 -10.92 9.07
N LEU A 71 8.93 -10.11 8.01
CA LEU A 71 8.48 -10.41 6.65
C LEU A 71 9.63 -10.68 5.67
N GLY A 72 10.87 -10.82 6.16
CA GLY A 72 12.03 -11.07 5.30
C GLY A 72 12.32 -9.91 4.33
N GLY A 73 12.12 -8.66 4.77
CA GLY A 73 12.33 -7.46 3.97
C GLY A 73 11.13 -7.01 3.14
N LYS A 74 10.16 -7.91 2.93
CA LYS A 74 8.91 -7.61 2.21
C LYS A 74 8.04 -6.62 2.96
N SER A 75 7.19 -5.94 2.21
CA SER A 75 6.18 -5.04 2.77
C SER A 75 4.90 -5.15 1.97
N PHE A 76 3.77 -4.83 2.59
CA PHE A 76 2.50 -4.74 1.88
C PHE A 76 1.69 -3.56 2.36
N VAL A 77 0.80 -3.09 1.49
CA VAL A 77 -0.23 -2.11 1.83
C VAL A 77 -1.60 -2.71 1.59
N THR A 78 -2.48 -2.56 2.58
CA THR A 78 -3.91 -2.84 2.49
C THR A 78 -4.68 -1.53 2.36
N LEU A 79 -5.63 -1.47 1.43
CA LEU A 79 -6.48 -0.31 1.20
C LEU A 79 -7.92 -0.73 0.98
N CYS A 80 -8.88 0.14 1.26
CA CYS A 80 -10.29 -0.14 1.08
C CYS A 80 -11.08 1.06 0.54
N SER A 81 -12.26 0.75 0.02
CA SER A 81 -13.27 1.73 -0.37
C SER A 81 -14.62 1.01 -0.49
N ASP A 82 -15.71 1.77 -0.55
CA ASP A 82 -17.03 1.22 -0.87
C ASP A 82 -17.19 0.99 -2.39
N ASP A 83 -16.29 1.54 -3.20
CA ASP A 83 -16.28 1.39 -4.66
C ASP A 83 -15.07 0.53 -5.13
N VAL A 84 -15.37 -0.60 -5.77
CA VAL A 84 -14.36 -1.47 -6.40
C VAL A 84 -13.60 -0.76 -7.53
N GLY A 85 -14.23 0.21 -8.21
CA GLY A 85 -13.61 1.05 -9.23
C GLY A 85 -12.47 1.87 -8.64
N ALA A 86 -12.72 2.56 -7.53
CA ALA A 86 -11.71 3.29 -6.77
C ALA A 86 -10.55 2.39 -6.32
N VAL A 87 -10.84 1.22 -5.74
CA VAL A 87 -9.82 0.23 -5.33
C VAL A 87 -8.98 -0.22 -6.53
N ARG A 88 -9.60 -0.54 -7.67
CA ARG A 88 -8.90 -0.97 -8.88
C ARG A 88 -7.99 0.12 -9.43
N SER A 89 -8.47 1.37 -9.47
CA SER A 89 -7.68 2.52 -9.89
C SER A 89 -6.46 2.74 -8.98
N ALA A 90 -6.68 2.71 -7.67
CA ALA A 90 -5.63 2.86 -6.67
C ALA A 90 -4.56 1.77 -6.78
N VAL A 91 -4.96 0.49 -6.81
CA VAL A 91 -4.03 -0.64 -6.94
C VAL A 91 -3.26 -0.58 -8.26
N ASN A 92 -3.93 -0.32 -9.38
CA ASN A 92 -3.25 -0.22 -10.68
C ASN A 92 -2.23 0.91 -10.72
N THR A 93 -2.58 2.10 -10.22
CA THR A 93 -1.67 3.25 -10.20
C THR A 93 -0.49 3.02 -9.25
N GLY A 94 -0.76 2.44 -8.08
CA GLY A 94 0.27 2.06 -7.12
C GLY A 94 1.26 1.03 -7.68
N CYS A 95 0.79 0.06 -8.48
CA CYS A 95 1.67 -0.89 -9.15
C CYS A 95 2.44 -0.25 -10.33
N GLU A 96 1.80 0.61 -11.14
CA GLU A 96 2.43 1.18 -12.33
C GLU A 96 3.65 2.04 -11.97
N ILE A 97 3.62 2.78 -10.85
CA ILE A 97 4.73 3.66 -10.42
C ILE A 97 6.00 2.91 -10.00
N ILE A 98 5.91 1.59 -9.74
CA ILE A 98 7.02 0.72 -9.31
C ILE A 98 7.22 -0.50 -10.23
N LYS A 99 6.56 -0.51 -11.40
CA LYS A 99 6.51 -1.66 -12.30
C LYS A 99 7.88 -2.02 -12.87
N ASP A 100 8.66 -1.00 -13.26
CA ASP A 100 9.97 -1.19 -13.89
C ASP A 100 11.06 -1.62 -12.89
N GLU A 101 10.76 -1.59 -11.59
CA GLU A 101 11.70 -1.97 -10.53
C GLU A 101 11.76 -3.50 -10.34
N GLY A 102 10.77 -4.25 -10.85
CA GLY A 102 10.72 -5.71 -10.69
C GLY A 102 10.53 -6.19 -9.24
N VAL A 103 10.02 -5.30 -8.37
CA VAL A 103 9.89 -5.53 -6.92
C VAL A 103 8.49 -5.94 -6.47
N ILE A 104 7.50 -5.91 -7.37
CA ILE A 104 6.12 -6.32 -7.07
C ILE A 104 6.09 -7.84 -6.90
N ILE A 105 5.57 -8.29 -5.76
CA ILE A 105 5.38 -9.71 -5.46
C ILE A 105 4.00 -10.14 -5.93
N GLU A 106 2.96 -9.47 -5.45
CA GLU A 106 1.58 -9.79 -5.77
C GLU A 106 0.68 -8.56 -5.60
N ARG A 107 -0.45 -8.56 -6.30
CA ARG A 107 -1.53 -7.59 -6.11
C ARG A 107 -2.88 -8.30 -6.13
N VAL A 108 -3.75 -7.95 -5.18
CA VAL A 108 -5.07 -8.58 -5.04
C VAL A 108 -6.14 -7.50 -4.94
N ILE A 109 -7.27 -7.74 -5.60
CA ILE A 109 -8.48 -6.93 -5.46
C ILE A 109 -9.61 -7.86 -5.07
N ILE A 110 -10.24 -7.58 -3.93
CA ILE A 110 -11.39 -8.29 -3.40
C ILE A 110 -12.61 -7.35 -3.49
N PRO A 111 -13.50 -7.51 -4.49
CA PRO A 111 -14.62 -6.59 -4.72
C PRO A 111 -15.64 -6.54 -3.58
N LYS A 112 -15.79 -7.63 -2.84
CA LYS A 112 -16.71 -7.72 -1.71
C LYS A 112 -16.06 -8.55 -0.61
N ALA A 113 -15.43 -7.88 0.33
CA ALA A 113 -14.80 -8.52 1.47
C ALA A 113 -15.86 -9.16 2.37
N HIS A 114 -15.61 -10.37 2.84
CA HIS A 114 -16.45 -11.01 3.84
C HIS A 114 -16.28 -10.28 5.19
N ASP A 115 -17.34 -10.17 5.99
CA ASP A 115 -17.33 -9.41 7.25
C ASP A 115 -16.23 -9.85 8.24
N ALA A 116 -15.89 -11.15 8.24
CA ALA A 116 -14.78 -11.67 9.04
C ALA A 116 -13.42 -11.07 8.63
N LEU A 117 -13.20 -10.84 7.34
CA LEU A 117 -11.99 -10.20 6.84
C LEU A 117 -11.97 -8.73 7.24
N LYS A 118 -13.11 -8.03 7.11
CA LYS A 118 -13.25 -6.62 7.52
C LYS A 118 -12.86 -6.43 8.99
N LYS A 119 -13.39 -7.28 9.88
CA LYS A 119 -13.08 -7.29 11.33
C LYS A 119 -11.64 -7.66 11.69
N THR A 120 -10.90 -8.29 10.78
CA THR A 120 -9.50 -8.68 11.02
C THR A 120 -8.54 -7.58 10.59
N LEU A 121 -8.95 -6.76 9.61
CA LEU A 121 -8.11 -5.73 9.02
C LEU A 121 -8.20 -4.38 9.75
N VAL A 122 -9.26 -4.14 10.53
CA VAL A 122 -9.48 -2.92 11.33
C VAL A 122 -9.59 -3.25 12.81
#